data_AF-A0A081CSU1-F1
#
_entry.id   AF-A0A081CSU1-F1
#
_cell.length_a   1.000
_cell.length_b   1.000
_cell.length_c   1.000
_cell.angle_alpha   90.00
_cell.angle_beta   90.00
_cell.angle_gamma   90.00
#
_symmetry.space_group_name_H-M   'P 1'
#
loop_
_entity.id
_entity.type
_entity.pdbx_description
1 polymer ?
#
loop_
_entity_poly.entity_id
_entity_poly.type
_entity_poly.pdbx_seq_one_letter_code
_entity_poly.pdbx_strand_id
1 'polypeptide(L)'
;MTGLTYLKAALIAATLSIPVHVSAQDANGFETGMIPPDHIMLPDGDVAANIFLISGANGWGETEQTQAQALVEKGAAVVGIDFPKYIEALKADDDECIYMISDIEELAQEIQRKANVSAYRPPIVAGIGDGATLALAMIAQSPAATIGEAVAVDPVASVPLDKKILCTPATKEPDNGRTIYGLTDGPLPAPVSVVFTSKADAKGRAHVEDLVKSHSDIDVKDVDDDAQAALGQALQDRIDAAGNGDNPLGLPLTVLEAKPTMDTMAIIYSGDGGWRDLDKDVGGFLQQDGVPTIGIDSLRYFWSEKKPQDIAEDLTRIIDTYRKEWKVKNVMLIGYSFGADVLPVTFNLLPDKDKSRVVQMSLLSLSHEVSYEISVGGWLGVSGSGAQDPVNDLAKIDPKIVQCVYGTDDEDAACPALKDKGAEIIGIDGGHHFDEDYEALTKRIVASLKKRLSQ
;
A
#
# COMPACT_ATOMS: atom_id res chain seq x y z
N MET A 1 -29.36 13.89 80.98
CA MET A 1 -28.17 13.16 81.45
C MET A 1 -28.07 11.89 80.64
N THR A 2 -26.89 11.62 80.07
CA THR A 2 -26.35 10.32 79.59
C THR A 2 -27.16 9.55 78.53
N GLY A 3 -26.67 9.16 77.36
CA GLY A 3 -25.33 9.17 76.77
C GLY A 3 -25.25 8.06 75.69
N LEU A 4 -24.36 8.24 74.70
CA LEU A 4 -23.64 7.21 73.88
C LEU A 4 -24.51 6.20 73.06
N THR A 5 -24.21 5.74 71.83
CA THR A 5 -22.97 5.56 71.06
C THR A 5 -23.33 4.99 69.66
N TYR A 6 -22.68 5.48 68.58
CA TYR A 6 -22.23 4.82 67.30
C TYR A 6 -23.21 3.92 66.50
N LEU A 7 -23.35 4.09 65.17
CA LEU A 7 -22.33 3.69 64.20
C LEU A 7 -22.34 4.53 62.91
N LYS A 8 -21.14 4.79 62.41
CA LYS A 8 -20.79 5.46 61.16
C LYS A 8 -20.89 4.49 59.98
N ALA A 9 -21.40 4.95 58.84
CA ALA A 9 -21.01 4.47 57.52
C ALA A 9 -20.85 5.70 56.62
N ALA A 10 -19.63 6.22 56.54
CA ALA A 10 -19.25 7.24 55.57
C ALA A 10 -18.72 6.51 54.33
N LEU A 11 -19.46 6.59 53.22
CA LEU A 11 -19.01 6.16 51.91
C LEU A 11 -17.97 7.18 51.43
N ILE A 12 -16.69 6.86 51.52
CA ILE A 12 -15.62 7.61 50.86
C ILE A 12 -15.62 7.13 49.41
N ALA A 13 -16.17 7.94 48.50
CA ALA A 13 -15.95 7.76 47.07
C ALA A 13 -14.49 8.13 46.78
N ALA A 14 -13.62 7.12 46.66
CA ALA A 14 -12.31 7.29 46.08
C ALA A 14 -12.49 7.47 44.57
N THR A 15 -12.45 8.72 44.11
CA THR A 15 -12.28 9.02 42.68
C THR A 15 -10.88 8.60 42.28
N LEU A 16 -10.75 7.40 41.73
CA LEU A 16 -9.59 7.00 40.93
C LEU A 16 -9.53 7.94 39.72
N SER A 17 -8.59 8.89 39.75
CA SER A 17 -8.20 9.65 38.57
C SER A 17 -7.53 8.67 37.60
N ILE A 18 -8.30 8.17 36.65
CA ILE A 18 -7.77 7.51 35.46
C ILE A 18 -6.95 8.58 34.72
N PRO A 19 -5.68 8.33 34.37
CA PRO A 19 -4.96 9.22 33.46
C PRO A 19 -5.70 9.18 32.13
N VAL A 20 -6.41 10.25 31.82
CA VAL A 20 -6.90 10.48 30.46
C VAL A 20 -5.65 10.73 29.63
N HIS A 21 -5.26 9.75 28.82
CA HIS A 21 -4.38 10.02 27.70
C HIS A 21 -5.06 11.12 26.88
N VAL A 22 -4.45 12.29 26.86
CA VAL A 22 -4.84 13.37 25.97
C VAL A 22 -4.47 12.88 24.58
N SER A 23 -5.43 12.30 23.86
CA SER A 23 -5.32 12.14 22.41
C SER A 23 -5.04 13.53 21.83
N ALA A 24 -3.96 13.62 21.06
CA ALA A 24 -3.62 14.82 20.33
C ALA A 24 -4.84 15.28 19.55
N GLN A 25 -5.19 16.56 19.73
CA GLN A 25 -6.41 17.14 19.19
C GLN A 25 -6.24 17.34 17.67
N ASP A 26 -7.11 16.71 16.88
CA ASP A 26 -7.19 16.82 15.41
C ASP A 26 -7.10 18.28 14.96
N ALA A 27 -6.14 18.63 14.11
CA ALA A 27 -6.25 19.87 13.36
C ALA A 27 -7.00 19.60 12.04
N ASN A 28 -8.01 20.42 11.77
CA ASN A 28 -8.92 20.33 10.64
C ASN A 28 -9.69 19.00 10.54
N GLY A 29 -9.75 18.22 11.62
CA GLY A 29 -10.49 16.97 11.71
C GLY A 29 -9.83 15.80 10.98
N PHE A 30 -8.53 15.84 10.70
CA PHE A 30 -7.74 14.72 10.16
C PHE A 30 -6.82 14.13 11.23
N GLU A 31 -6.60 12.82 11.18
CA GLU A 31 -5.62 12.12 11.99
C GLU A 31 -4.26 12.18 11.26
N THR A 32 -3.30 12.90 11.84
CA THR A 32 -2.05 13.28 11.14
C THR A 32 -0.80 12.64 11.71
N GLY A 33 -0.92 11.86 12.79
CA GLY A 33 0.22 11.22 13.46
C GLY A 33 1.29 12.25 13.84
N MET A 34 2.53 12.01 13.41
CA MET A 34 3.67 12.92 13.61
C MET A 34 3.70 14.08 12.62
N ILE A 35 2.87 14.08 11.57
CA ILE A 35 2.85 15.13 10.53
C ILE A 35 2.21 16.40 11.11
N PRO A 36 2.89 17.56 11.08
CA PRO A 36 2.28 18.82 11.52
C PRO A 36 1.04 19.16 10.67
N PRO A 37 -0.12 19.40 11.29
CA PRO A 37 -1.40 19.45 10.56
C PRO A 37 -1.72 20.84 9.97
N ASP A 38 -0.73 21.74 9.93
CA ASP A 38 -0.90 23.16 9.63
C ASP A 38 -1.31 23.45 8.18
N HIS A 39 -1.00 22.55 7.24
CA HIS A 39 -1.05 22.82 5.79
C HIS A 39 -1.73 21.71 4.99
N ILE A 40 -2.99 21.40 5.28
CA ILE A 40 -3.79 20.49 4.46
C ILE A 40 -4.71 21.30 3.55
N MET A 41 -4.54 21.18 2.23
CA MET A 41 -5.32 21.90 1.22
C MET A 41 -5.93 20.91 0.24
N LEU A 42 -7.24 21.03 0.00
CA LEU A 42 -7.98 20.16 -0.90
C LEU A 42 -8.48 20.94 -2.13
N PRO A 43 -8.50 20.33 -3.31
CA PRO A 43 -9.06 20.94 -4.50
C PRO A 43 -10.60 20.95 -4.45
N ASP A 44 -11.20 21.82 -5.26
CA ASP A 44 -12.63 21.71 -5.55
C ASP A 44 -12.85 20.57 -6.55
N GLY A 45 -13.69 19.59 -6.19
CA GLY A 45 -14.03 18.46 -7.07
C GLY A 45 -13.15 17.23 -6.90
N ASP A 46 -12.95 16.45 -7.97
CA ASP A 46 -12.22 15.18 -7.93
C ASP A 46 -10.73 15.40 -7.66
N VAL A 47 -10.15 14.58 -6.78
CA VAL A 47 -8.71 14.59 -6.49
C VAL A 47 -7.95 13.89 -7.62
N ALA A 48 -7.20 14.64 -8.40
CA ALA A 48 -6.38 14.14 -9.51
C ALA A 48 -5.05 13.54 -9.03
N ALA A 49 -4.49 14.10 -7.96
CA ALA A 49 -3.27 13.62 -7.31
C ALA A 49 -3.29 13.93 -5.81
N ASN A 50 -2.52 13.16 -5.04
CA ASN A 50 -2.34 13.38 -3.62
C ASN A 50 -0.85 13.63 -3.34
N ILE A 51 -0.50 14.84 -2.89
CA ILE A 51 0.89 15.31 -2.82
C ILE A 51 1.26 15.67 -1.39
N PHE A 52 2.29 15.03 -0.87
CA PHE A 52 2.94 15.38 0.38
C PHE A 52 4.17 16.22 0.06
N LEU A 53 4.01 17.55 0.16
CA LEU A 53 5.02 18.54 -0.21
C LEU A 53 5.84 18.92 1.02
N ILE A 54 7.13 18.61 1.01
CA ILE A 54 8.05 18.84 2.13
C ILE A 54 8.89 20.08 1.83
N SER A 55 8.83 21.08 2.72
CA SER A 55 9.63 22.29 2.59
C SER A 55 11.13 22.03 2.78
N GLY A 56 11.97 23.00 2.38
CA GLY A 56 13.41 22.95 2.65
C GLY A 56 13.76 23.29 4.11
N ALA A 57 15.07 23.39 4.41
CA ALA A 57 15.57 23.72 5.75
C ALA A 57 15.04 25.02 6.37
N ASN A 58 14.55 25.95 5.56
CA ASN A 58 13.98 27.23 6.04
C ASN A 58 12.54 27.10 6.54
N GLY A 59 11.90 25.93 6.39
CA GLY A 59 10.52 25.70 6.77
C GLY A 59 9.51 26.17 5.74
N TRP A 60 8.23 25.97 6.06
CA TRP A 60 7.13 26.31 5.17
C TRP A 60 6.87 27.82 5.18
N GLY A 61 6.98 28.46 4.01
CA GLY A 61 6.78 29.90 3.84
C GLY A 61 5.84 30.27 2.69
N GLU A 62 5.91 31.53 2.25
CA GLU A 62 5.09 32.06 1.14
C GLU A 62 5.37 31.34 -0.19
N THR A 63 6.61 30.91 -0.40
CA THR A 63 7.04 30.18 -1.59
C THR A 63 6.39 28.81 -1.69
N GLU A 64 6.45 28.00 -0.64
CA GLU A 64 5.79 26.69 -0.56
C GLU A 64 4.27 26.85 -0.61
N GLN A 65 3.72 27.85 0.08
CA GLN A 65 2.29 28.14 0.07
C GLN A 65 1.77 28.47 -1.33
N THR A 66 2.52 29.25 -2.11
CA THR A 66 2.15 29.61 -3.49
C THR A 66 2.21 28.39 -4.41
N GLN A 67 3.25 27.55 -4.27
CA GLN A 67 3.36 26.32 -5.05
C GLN A 67 2.23 25.35 -4.73
N ALA A 68 1.92 25.15 -3.45
CA ALA A 68 0.83 24.28 -3.02
C ALA A 68 -0.52 24.75 -3.59
N GLN A 69 -0.80 26.05 -3.57
CA GLN A 69 -2.02 26.60 -4.17
C GLN A 69 -2.09 26.32 -5.68
N ALA A 70 -0.99 26.47 -6.42
CA ALA A 70 -0.97 26.15 -7.85
C ALA A 70 -1.23 24.66 -8.14
N LEU A 71 -0.77 23.76 -7.27
CA LEU A 71 -1.06 22.32 -7.37
C LEU A 71 -2.54 22.02 -7.07
N VAL A 72 -3.11 22.70 -6.05
CA VAL A 72 -4.53 22.59 -5.69
C VAL A 72 -5.43 23.09 -6.83
N GLU A 73 -5.08 24.20 -7.49
CA GLU A 73 -5.78 24.71 -8.67
C GLU A 73 -5.79 23.72 -9.84
N LYS A 74 -4.79 22.82 -9.90
CA LYS A 74 -4.72 21.72 -10.86
C LYS A 74 -5.45 20.44 -10.41
N GLY A 75 -6.11 20.45 -9.26
CA GLY A 75 -6.87 19.32 -8.76
C GLY A 75 -6.09 18.38 -7.83
N ALA A 76 -4.93 18.79 -7.30
CA ALA A 76 -4.22 17.98 -6.31
C ALA A 76 -4.71 18.28 -4.88
N ALA A 77 -4.88 17.23 -4.07
CA ALA A 77 -4.85 17.37 -2.63
C ALA A 77 -3.38 17.53 -2.20
N VAL A 78 -3.10 18.53 -1.37
CA VAL A 78 -1.74 18.86 -0.92
C VAL A 78 -1.67 18.85 0.60
N VAL A 79 -0.81 17.99 1.13
CA VAL A 79 -0.36 18.00 2.52
C VAL A 79 1.00 18.67 2.55
N GLY A 80 1.06 19.87 3.08
CA GLY A 80 2.29 20.62 3.30
C GLY A 80 2.97 20.21 4.60
N ILE A 81 4.22 19.79 4.50
CA ILE A 81 5.07 19.40 5.62
C ILE A 81 6.12 20.47 5.82
N ASP A 82 5.99 21.21 6.94
CA ASP A 82 7.04 22.11 7.41
C ASP A 82 8.21 21.27 7.94
N PHE A 83 9.32 21.22 7.18
CA PHE A 83 10.43 20.33 7.48
C PHE A 83 11.03 20.53 8.88
N PRO A 84 11.40 21.75 9.33
CA PRO A 84 11.87 21.97 10.69
C PRO A 84 10.90 21.49 11.77
N LYS A 85 9.61 21.82 11.65
CA LYS A 85 8.60 21.36 12.63
C LYS A 85 8.45 19.84 12.62
N TYR A 86 8.44 19.23 11.43
CA TYR A 86 8.29 17.78 11.31
C TYR A 86 9.49 17.05 11.89
N ILE A 87 10.72 17.50 11.62
CA ILE A 87 11.92 16.92 12.23
C ILE A 87 11.87 16.99 13.77
N GLU A 88 11.39 18.10 14.35
CA GLU A 88 11.22 18.18 15.81
C GLU A 88 10.15 17.22 16.33
N ALA A 89 9.03 17.05 15.60
CA ALA A 89 8.01 16.06 15.94
C ALA A 89 8.57 14.63 15.89
N LEU A 90 9.28 14.27 14.83
CA LEU A 90 9.92 12.97 14.66
C LEU A 90 10.96 12.67 15.75
N LYS A 91 11.71 13.67 16.23
CA LYS A 91 12.67 13.50 17.33
C LYS A 91 12.01 13.29 18.69
N ALA A 92 10.78 13.79 18.85
CA ALA A 92 10.01 13.69 20.09
C ALA A 92 9.35 12.32 20.27
N ASP A 93 9.24 11.54 19.19
CA ASP A 93 8.78 10.17 19.19
C ASP A 93 9.57 9.30 20.19
N ASP A 94 8.87 8.44 20.94
CA ASP A 94 9.46 7.63 22.01
C ASP A 94 9.98 6.27 21.55
N ASP A 95 9.67 5.84 20.32
CA ASP A 95 10.11 4.56 19.78
C ASP A 95 11.62 4.51 19.48
N GLU A 96 12.17 3.30 19.42
CA GLU A 96 13.61 3.09 19.19
C GLU A 96 14.06 3.60 17.82
N CYS A 97 13.18 3.53 16.83
CA CYS A 97 13.36 4.08 15.49
C CYS A 97 12.05 4.73 15.03
N ILE A 98 12.16 5.66 14.09
CA ILE A 98 11.05 6.45 13.57
C ILE A 98 10.51 5.78 12.31
N TYR A 99 9.19 5.58 12.21
CA TYR A 99 8.52 5.08 11.00
C TYR A 99 7.50 6.11 10.48
N MET A 100 7.79 6.74 9.34
CA MET A 100 6.97 7.85 8.81
C MET A 100 5.81 7.40 7.93
N ILE A 101 5.88 6.18 7.39
CA ILE A 101 5.06 5.80 6.23
C ILE A 101 3.61 5.49 6.62
N SER A 102 3.36 5.03 7.86
CA SER A 102 2.00 4.86 8.38
C SER A 102 1.22 6.16 8.33
N ASP A 103 1.79 7.24 8.88
CA ASP A 103 1.13 8.55 8.93
C ASP A 103 0.82 9.09 7.52
N ILE A 104 1.73 8.87 6.56
CA ILE A 104 1.54 9.26 5.16
C ILE A 104 0.40 8.44 4.52
N GLU A 105 0.42 7.11 4.68
CA GLU A 105 -0.57 6.19 4.10
C GLU A 105 -1.97 6.45 4.66
N GLU A 106 -2.10 6.53 5.98
CA GLU A 106 -3.37 6.75 6.68
C GLU A 106 -3.97 8.11 6.33
N LEU A 107 -3.17 9.19 6.41
CA LEU A 107 -3.64 10.52 6.06
C LEU A 107 -4.02 10.61 4.57
N ALA A 108 -3.26 9.97 3.68
CA ALA A 108 -3.56 9.93 2.26
C ALA A 108 -4.89 9.25 1.95
N GLN A 109 -5.19 8.16 2.66
CA GLN A 109 -6.45 7.44 2.56
C GLN A 109 -7.60 8.26 3.15
N GLU A 110 -7.42 8.84 4.33
CA GLU A 110 -8.43 9.64 5.01
C GLU A 110 -8.86 10.85 4.18
N ILE A 111 -7.89 11.59 3.62
CA ILE A 111 -8.14 12.72 2.72
C ILE A 111 -9.02 12.31 1.54
N GLN A 112 -8.66 11.23 0.87
CA GLN A 112 -9.34 10.77 -0.34
C GLN A 112 -10.73 10.20 -0.03
N ARG A 113 -10.91 9.57 1.13
CA ARG A 113 -12.22 9.14 1.62
C ARG A 113 -13.14 10.32 1.88
N LYS A 114 -12.66 11.34 2.59
CA LYS A 114 -13.46 12.56 2.85
C LYS A 114 -13.76 13.36 1.60
N ALA A 115 -12.86 13.31 0.61
CA ALA A 115 -13.09 13.89 -0.71
C ALA A 115 -14.04 13.04 -1.59
N ASN A 116 -14.46 11.85 -1.13
CA ASN A 116 -15.34 10.92 -1.84
C ASN A 116 -14.82 10.58 -3.25
N VAL A 117 -13.50 10.36 -3.37
CA VAL A 117 -12.90 10.03 -4.67
C VAL A 117 -13.21 8.60 -5.07
N SER A 118 -13.47 8.38 -6.36
CA SER A 118 -13.87 7.07 -6.90
C SER A 118 -12.68 6.12 -7.18
N ALA A 119 -11.46 6.64 -7.19
CA ALA A 119 -10.25 5.86 -7.41
C ALA A 119 -9.13 6.37 -6.51
N TYR A 120 -8.55 5.46 -5.72
CA TYR A 120 -7.41 5.78 -4.87
C TYR A 120 -6.17 6.19 -5.69
N ARG A 121 -5.59 7.31 -5.32
CA ARG A 121 -4.33 7.85 -5.83
C ARG A 121 -3.26 7.71 -4.74
N PRO A 122 -2.27 6.83 -4.90
CA PRO A 122 -1.17 6.72 -3.96
C PRO A 122 -0.45 8.08 -3.78
N PRO A 123 0.05 8.39 -2.58
CA PRO A 123 0.69 9.66 -2.28
C PRO A 123 2.00 9.85 -3.06
N ILE A 124 2.20 11.06 -3.57
CA ILE A 124 3.49 11.53 -4.12
C ILE A 124 4.20 12.28 -2.99
N VAL A 125 5.37 11.82 -2.57
CA VAL A 125 6.21 12.54 -1.58
C VAL A 125 7.25 13.37 -2.33
N ALA A 126 7.33 14.66 -2.03
CA ALA A 126 8.14 15.56 -2.84
C ALA A 126 8.74 16.70 -2.04
N GLY A 127 9.92 17.17 -2.41
CA GLY A 127 10.55 18.29 -1.71
C GLY A 127 11.79 18.84 -2.40
N ILE A 128 12.40 19.83 -1.74
CA ILE A 128 13.67 20.47 -2.16
C ILE A 128 14.70 20.35 -1.03
N GLY A 129 15.98 20.15 -1.36
CA GLY A 129 17.06 20.20 -0.37
C GLY A 129 16.89 19.16 0.75
N ASP A 130 16.84 19.62 2.00
CA ASP A 130 16.52 18.79 3.15
C ASP A 130 15.17 18.05 3.01
N GLY A 131 14.13 18.71 2.48
CA GLY A 131 12.83 18.08 2.23
C GLY A 131 12.90 17.01 1.13
N ALA A 132 13.67 17.25 0.07
CA ALA A 132 13.97 16.24 -0.96
C ALA A 132 14.71 15.03 -0.38
N THR A 133 15.63 15.28 0.56
CA THR A 133 16.40 14.23 1.24
C THR A 133 15.49 13.37 2.12
N LEU A 134 14.52 13.99 2.81
CA LEU A 134 13.53 13.28 3.60
C LEU A 134 12.60 12.44 2.71
N ALA A 135 12.19 12.96 1.55
CA ALA A 135 11.40 12.21 0.57
C ALA A 135 12.15 10.95 0.07
N LEU A 136 13.46 11.03 -0.19
CA LEU A 136 14.28 9.85 -0.51
C LEU A 136 14.38 8.87 0.67
N ALA A 137 14.53 9.39 1.90
CA ALA A 137 14.59 8.56 3.09
C ALA A 137 13.25 7.84 3.39
N MET A 138 12.11 8.43 3.02
CA MET A 138 10.80 7.77 3.07
C MET A 138 10.75 6.55 2.16
N ILE A 139 11.34 6.60 0.96
CA ILE A 139 11.44 5.44 0.06
C ILE A 139 12.22 4.29 0.71
N ALA A 140 13.25 4.58 1.50
CA ALA A 140 14.01 3.55 2.22
C ALA A 140 13.16 2.78 3.26
N GLN A 141 12.07 3.36 3.76
CA GLN A 141 11.15 2.73 4.71
C GLN A 141 9.91 2.11 4.06
N SER A 142 9.62 2.49 2.81
CA SER A 142 8.32 2.26 2.21
C SER A 142 8.16 0.82 1.75
N PRO A 143 7.09 0.12 2.16
CA PRO A 143 6.62 -1.07 1.47
C PRO A 143 6.28 -0.75 0.00
N ALA A 144 6.28 -1.78 -0.84
CA ALA A 144 5.87 -1.63 -2.23
C ALA A 144 4.43 -1.10 -2.32
N ALA A 145 4.15 -0.27 -3.34
CA ALA A 145 2.81 0.25 -3.63
C ALA A 145 2.16 1.15 -2.54
N THR A 146 2.86 1.49 -1.46
CA THR A 146 2.37 2.47 -0.47
C THR A 146 2.57 3.92 -0.94
N ILE A 147 3.78 4.26 -1.40
CA ILE A 147 4.08 5.55 -2.02
C ILE A 147 3.91 5.43 -3.53
N GLY A 148 3.22 6.38 -4.15
CA GLY A 148 3.05 6.43 -5.60
C GLY A 148 4.32 6.83 -6.32
N GLU A 149 5.05 7.79 -5.75
CA GLU A 149 6.31 8.29 -6.30
C GLU A 149 7.05 9.19 -5.30
N ALA A 150 8.39 9.24 -5.39
CA ALA A 150 9.20 10.29 -4.78
C ALA A 150 9.79 11.26 -5.81
N VAL A 151 9.63 12.57 -5.58
CA VAL A 151 10.24 13.63 -6.39
C VAL A 151 11.17 14.49 -5.54
N ALA A 152 12.47 14.35 -5.76
CA ALA A 152 13.52 14.99 -4.98
C ALA A 152 14.27 16.02 -5.83
N VAL A 153 14.19 17.32 -5.48
CA VAL A 153 14.94 18.37 -6.16
C VAL A 153 16.10 18.86 -5.30
N ASP A 154 17.32 18.83 -5.85
CA ASP A 154 18.55 19.20 -5.15
C ASP A 154 18.69 18.57 -3.75
N PRO A 155 18.49 17.25 -3.56
CA PRO A 155 18.64 16.63 -2.24
C PRO A 155 20.04 16.87 -1.68
N VAL A 156 20.11 17.09 -0.36
CA VAL A 156 21.37 17.01 0.40
C VAL A 156 21.64 15.55 0.79
N ALA A 157 22.77 15.27 1.43
CA ALA A 157 23.21 13.88 1.63
C ALA A 157 22.56 13.17 2.82
N SER A 158 22.15 13.89 3.87
CA SER A 158 21.80 13.29 5.17
C SER A 158 20.55 13.91 5.77
N VAL A 159 19.88 13.24 6.71
CA VAL A 159 18.66 13.71 7.42
C VAL A 159 19.00 14.04 8.88
N PRO A 160 18.52 15.16 9.47
CA PRO A 160 18.92 15.62 10.80
C PRO A 160 18.05 15.04 11.94
N LEU A 161 18.17 13.74 12.21
CA LEU A 161 17.44 13.06 13.30
C LEU A 161 18.25 12.95 14.61
N ASP A 162 19.39 13.64 14.70
CA ASP A 162 20.32 13.60 15.83
C ASP A 162 20.78 12.18 16.19
N LYS A 163 20.16 11.57 17.20
CA LYS A 163 20.46 10.20 17.67
C LYS A 163 19.42 9.17 17.24
N LYS A 164 18.24 9.62 16.78
CA LYS A 164 17.19 8.74 16.30
C LYS A 164 17.52 8.29 14.88
N ILE A 165 17.01 7.12 14.52
CA ILE A 165 17.17 6.53 13.19
C ILE A 165 15.83 6.16 12.61
N LEU A 166 15.76 6.03 11.29
CA LEU A 166 14.59 5.50 10.60
C LEU A 166 14.51 3.97 10.77
N CYS A 167 13.31 3.46 10.98
CA CYS A 167 12.99 2.03 10.89
C CYS A 167 13.09 1.57 9.44
N THR A 168 14.25 1.06 9.05
CA THR A 168 14.51 0.53 7.70
C THR A 168 15.66 -0.47 7.77
N PRO A 169 15.69 -1.53 6.93
CA PRO A 169 16.86 -2.38 6.79
C PRO A 169 18.02 -1.70 6.02
N ALA A 170 17.77 -0.58 5.34
CA ALA A 170 18.77 0.14 4.56
C ALA A 170 19.99 0.58 5.41
N THR A 171 21.11 0.83 4.73
CA THR A 171 22.34 1.33 5.36
C THR A 171 22.13 2.70 6.01
N LYS A 172 22.83 2.95 7.12
CA LYS A 172 22.73 4.17 7.91
C LYS A 172 24.14 4.63 8.28
N GLU A 173 24.59 5.72 7.67
CA GLU A 173 25.93 6.26 7.92
C GLU A 173 25.84 7.57 8.70
N PRO A 174 26.50 7.68 9.87
CA PRO A 174 26.52 8.92 10.64
C PRO A 174 27.21 10.08 9.89
N ASP A 175 26.64 11.27 10.00
CA ASP A 175 27.12 12.50 9.38
C ASP A 175 26.90 13.73 10.29
N ASN A 176 27.78 13.91 11.28
CA ASN A 176 27.78 15.08 12.17
C ASN A 176 26.42 15.44 12.81
N GLY A 177 25.72 14.46 13.40
CA GLY A 177 24.38 14.64 13.97
C GLY A 177 23.25 14.49 12.95
N ARG A 178 23.59 14.11 11.72
CA ARG A 178 22.68 13.66 10.66
C ARG A 178 22.99 12.21 10.30
N THR A 179 22.14 11.60 9.49
CA THR A 179 22.32 10.23 8.98
C THR A 179 22.12 10.20 7.47
N ILE A 180 23.07 9.63 6.73
CA ILE A 180 22.92 9.29 5.31
C ILE A 180 22.24 7.92 5.24
N TYR A 181 21.14 7.83 4.49
CA TYR A 181 20.37 6.60 4.33
C TYR A 181 20.60 6.01 2.95
N GLY A 182 20.91 4.72 2.88
CA GLY A 182 20.81 3.97 1.63
C GLY A 182 19.37 3.65 1.27
N LEU A 183 19.21 2.77 0.28
CA LEU A 183 17.94 2.12 -0.05
C LEU A 183 18.05 0.62 0.26
N THR A 184 16.92 -0.02 0.53
CA THR A 184 16.84 -1.46 0.78
C THR A 184 17.19 -2.24 -0.49
N ASP A 185 17.93 -3.35 -0.35
CA ASP A 185 18.26 -4.21 -1.48
C ASP A 185 17.00 -4.70 -2.21
N GLY A 186 17.01 -4.64 -3.54
CA GLY A 186 15.92 -5.12 -4.39
C GLY A 186 15.34 -4.04 -5.30
N PRO A 187 14.16 -4.28 -5.91
CA PRO A 187 13.47 -3.27 -6.69
C PRO A 187 13.01 -2.11 -5.80
N LEU A 188 13.01 -0.89 -6.36
CA LEU A 188 12.45 0.27 -5.66
C LEU A 188 10.97 0.03 -5.30
N PRO A 189 10.52 0.43 -4.10
CA PRO A 189 9.12 0.26 -3.69
C PRO A 189 8.17 1.22 -4.43
N ALA A 190 8.71 2.33 -4.95
CA ALA A 190 8.03 3.33 -5.77
C ALA A 190 9.01 3.96 -6.77
N PRO A 191 8.55 4.51 -7.91
CA PRO A 191 9.37 5.36 -8.78
C PRO A 191 10.04 6.50 -8.02
N VAL A 192 11.28 6.82 -8.40
CA VAL A 192 12.07 7.90 -7.80
C VAL A 192 12.62 8.78 -8.91
N SER A 193 12.24 10.06 -8.88
CA SER A 193 12.79 11.10 -9.76
C SER A 193 13.63 12.08 -8.97
N VAL A 194 14.90 12.21 -9.33
CA VAL A 194 15.82 13.21 -8.79
C VAL A 194 16.13 14.27 -9.85
N VAL A 195 15.95 15.53 -9.48
CA VAL A 195 16.27 16.68 -10.33
C VAL A 195 17.37 17.49 -9.69
N PHE A 196 18.43 17.76 -10.44
CA PHE A 196 19.48 18.66 -10.02
C PHE A 196 19.45 19.96 -10.79
N THR A 197 19.61 21.06 -10.07
CA THR A 197 19.86 22.38 -10.64
C THR A 197 21.36 22.71 -10.57
N SER A 198 21.74 23.83 -11.16
CA SER A 198 23.10 24.38 -11.02
C SER A 198 23.52 24.70 -9.58
N LYS A 199 22.59 24.72 -8.61
CA LYS A 199 22.84 25.01 -7.19
C LYS A 199 22.88 23.77 -6.30
N ALA A 200 22.76 22.57 -6.88
CA ALA A 200 22.81 21.31 -6.15
C ALA A 200 24.02 21.21 -5.22
N ASP A 201 23.80 20.71 -4.00
CA ASP A 201 24.89 20.38 -3.08
C ASP A 201 25.75 19.24 -3.64
N ALA A 202 27.07 19.41 -3.63
CA ALA A 202 27.98 18.44 -4.21
C ALA A 202 27.95 17.09 -3.46
N LYS A 203 27.75 17.11 -2.14
CA LYS A 203 27.67 15.88 -1.33
C LYS A 203 26.34 15.18 -1.56
N GLY A 204 25.25 15.93 -1.65
CA GLY A 204 23.93 15.42 -2.02
C GLY A 204 23.92 14.75 -3.40
N ARG A 205 24.53 15.38 -4.41
CA ARG A 205 24.70 14.76 -5.74
C ARG A 205 25.50 13.46 -5.65
N ALA A 206 26.64 13.48 -4.96
CA ALA A 206 27.46 12.28 -4.80
C ALA A 206 26.72 11.13 -4.08
N HIS A 207 25.83 11.46 -3.14
CA HIS A 207 24.98 10.46 -2.47
C HIS A 207 23.97 9.83 -3.44
N VAL A 208 23.26 10.63 -4.24
CA VAL A 208 22.34 10.10 -5.25
C VAL A 208 23.07 9.26 -6.30
N GLU A 209 24.25 9.70 -6.76
CA GLU A 209 25.09 8.92 -7.66
C GLU A 209 25.47 7.55 -7.06
N ASP A 210 25.60 7.45 -5.73
CA ASP A 210 25.85 6.19 -5.05
C ASP A 210 24.59 5.31 -4.99
N LEU A 211 23.42 5.89 -4.71
CA LEU A 211 22.15 5.18 -4.76
C LEU A 211 21.92 4.57 -6.15
N VAL A 212 22.16 5.34 -7.22
CA VAL A 212 21.99 4.90 -8.61
C VAL A 212 22.84 3.68 -8.97
N LYS A 213 24.01 3.48 -8.34
CA LYS A 213 24.84 2.28 -8.60
C LYS A 213 24.17 0.99 -8.20
N SER A 214 23.32 1.05 -7.17
CA SER A 214 22.57 -0.11 -6.64
C SER A 214 21.14 -0.14 -7.17
N HIS A 215 20.58 1.02 -7.54
CA HIS A 215 19.22 1.20 -8.01
C HIS A 215 19.24 2.02 -9.31
N SER A 216 19.51 1.36 -10.44
CA SER A 216 19.61 2.03 -11.75
C SER A 216 18.31 2.64 -12.25
N ASP A 217 17.19 2.29 -11.62
CA ASP A 217 15.84 2.73 -11.98
C ASP A 217 15.48 4.11 -11.38
N ILE A 218 16.41 4.74 -10.64
CA ILE A 218 16.25 6.14 -10.22
C ILE A 218 16.48 7.05 -11.42
N ASP A 219 15.45 7.82 -11.78
CA ASP A 219 15.52 8.79 -12.86
C ASP A 219 16.23 10.06 -12.39
N VAL A 220 17.42 10.34 -12.92
CA VAL A 220 18.20 11.55 -12.60
C VAL A 220 18.25 12.48 -13.79
N LYS A 221 17.90 13.76 -13.60
CA LYS A 221 18.02 14.79 -14.63
C LYS A 221 18.62 16.09 -14.11
N ASP A 222 19.39 16.75 -14.97
CA ASP A 222 19.89 18.11 -14.75
C ASP A 222 18.97 19.12 -15.46
N VAL A 223 18.68 20.24 -14.80
CA VAL A 223 17.87 21.34 -15.36
C VAL A 223 18.51 22.70 -15.09
N ASP A 224 18.20 23.67 -15.95
CA ASP A 224 18.68 25.05 -15.81
C ASP A 224 17.76 25.91 -14.93
N ASP A 225 16.51 25.47 -14.71
CA ASP A 225 15.53 26.13 -13.85
C ASP A 225 15.99 26.16 -12.38
N ASP A 226 15.42 27.08 -11.60
CA ASP A 226 15.60 27.05 -10.15
C ASP A 226 14.81 25.90 -9.51
N ALA A 227 15.22 25.49 -8.31
CA ALA A 227 14.67 24.30 -7.65
C ALA A 227 13.16 24.35 -7.44
N GLN A 228 12.62 25.55 -7.18
CA GLN A 228 11.18 25.74 -6.95
C GLN A 228 10.40 25.56 -8.24
N ALA A 229 10.85 26.19 -9.33
CA ALA A 229 10.27 26.02 -10.65
C ALA A 229 10.37 24.58 -11.14
N ALA A 230 11.53 23.94 -10.95
CA ALA A 230 11.77 22.55 -11.33
C ALA A 230 10.83 21.57 -10.60
N LEU A 231 10.67 21.73 -9.28
CA LEU A 231 9.73 20.91 -8.50
C LEU A 231 8.29 21.17 -8.93
N GLY A 232 7.90 22.44 -9.07
CA GLY A 232 6.55 22.84 -9.48
C GLY A 232 6.17 22.27 -10.85
N GLN A 233 7.08 22.30 -11.82
CA GLN A 233 6.84 21.72 -13.14
C GLN A 233 6.75 20.19 -13.06
N ALA A 234 7.68 19.54 -12.34
CA ALA A 234 7.68 18.08 -12.20
C ALA A 234 6.38 17.54 -11.60
N LEU A 235 5.83 18.22 -10.58
CA LEU A 235 4.57 17.83 -9.96
C LEU A 235 3.36 18.13 -10.86
N GLN A 236 3.34 19.26 -11.56
CA GLN A 236 2.28 19.57 -12.52
C GLN A 236 2.21 18.57 -13.67
N ASP A 237 3.36 18.15 -14.22
CA ASP A 237 3.43 17.14 -15.28
C ASP A 237 2.81 15.80 -14.83
N ARG A 238 2.97 15.44 -13.56
CA ARG A 238 2.42 14.21 -12.97
C ARG A 238 0.91 14.28 -12.80
N ILE A 239 0.40 15.43 -12.36
CA ILE A 239 -1.05 15.66 -12.29
C ILE A 239 -1.66 15.54 -13.69
N ASP A 240 -1.03 16.16 -14.69
CA ASP A 240 -1.50 16.11 -16.08
C ASP A 240 -1.43 14.68 -16.66
N ALA A 241 -0.43 13.87 -16.27
CA ALA A 241 -0.27 12.48 -16.69
C ALA A 241 -1.29 11.52 -16.05
N ALA A 242 -1.62 11.71 -14.76
CA ALA A 242 -2.49 10.82 -13.98
C ALA A 242 -3.93 10.70 -14.52
N GLY A 243 -4.34 11.61 -15.42
CA GLY A 243 -5.62 11.58 -16.14
C GLY A 243 -5.70 10.53 -17.25
N ASN A 244 -4.58 9.91 -17.64
CA ASN A 244 -4.52 8.90 -18.70
C ASN A 244 -4.29 7.51 -18.07
N GLY A 245 -5.30 6.65 -18.01
CA GLY A 245 -5.16 5.31 -17.42
C GLY A 245 -4.16 4.43 -18.18
N ASP A 246 -3.11 3.96 -17.49
CA ASP A 246 -1.89 3.34 -18.07
C ASP A 246 -2.06 1.94 -18.69
N ASN A 247 -3.28 1.42 -18.86
CA ASN A 247 -3.48 0.12 -19.49
C ASN A 247 -4.78 0.06 -20.31
N PRO A 248 -4.83 -0.80 -21.36
CA PRO A 248 -5.97 -0.86 -22.27
C PRO A 248 -7.29 -1.32 -21.63
N LEU A 249 -7.25 -1.86 -20.41
CA LEU A 249 -8.44 -2.30 -19.69
C LEU A 249 -8.98 -1.23 -18.72
N GLY A 250 -8.21 -0.19 -18.40
CA GLY A 250 -8.58 0.83 -17.42
C GLY A 250 -8.71 0.28 -16.00
N LEU A 251 -7.99 -0.79 -15.68
CA LEU A 251 -8.03 -1.49 -14.39
C LEU A 251 -6.70 -1.34 -13.64
N PRO A 252 -6.64 -1.33 -12.31
CA PRO A 252 -5.37 -1.21 -11.58
C PRO A 252 -4.60 -2.55 -11.60
N LEU A 253 -3.97 -2.85 -12.74
CA LEU A 253 -3.30 -4.12 -13.01
C LEU A 253 -1.78 -3.99 -12.99
N THR A 254 -1.12 -4.96 -12.38
CA THR A 254 0.31 -5.21 -12.55
C THR A 254 0.51 -6.36 -13.52
N VAL A 255 1.26 -6.13 -14.60
CA VAL A 255 1.56 -7.15 -15.62
C VAL A 255 2.97 -7.70 -15.38
N LEU A 256 3.07 -8.96 -14.97
CA LEU A 256 4.33 -9.68 -14.81
C LEU A 256 4.52 -10.63 -15.98
N GLU A 257 5.20 -10.13 -17.02
CA GLU A 257 5.46 -10.91 -18.22
C GLU A 257 6.46 -12.05 -17.95
N ALA A 258 6.15 -13.24 -18.44
CA ALA A 258 7.09 -14.35 -18.48
C ALA A 258 6.92 -15.10 -19.79
N LYS A 259 7.99 -15.76 -20.26
CA LYS A 259 7.86 -16.75 -21.33
C LYS A 259 7.17 -17.99 -20.74
N PRO A 260 5.95 -18.35 -21.21
CA PRO A 260 5.22 -19.45 -20.59
C PRO A 260 5.99 -20.78 -20.67
N THR A 261 6.27 -21.37 -19.52
CA THR A 261 6.83 -22.73 -19.38
C THR A 261 5.73 -23.78 -19.18
N MET A 262 4.54 -23.32 -18.80
CA MET A 262 3.31 -24.09 -18.64
C MET A 262 2.21 -23.46 -19.52
N ASP A 263 1.21 -24.24 -19.96
CA ASP A 263 0.07 -23.73 -20.75
C ASP A 263 -0.94 -22.95 -19.87
N THR A 264 -0.45 -22.11 -18.96
CA THR A 264 -1.21 -21.46 -17.88
C THR A 264 -0.70 -20.04 -17.62
N MET A 265 -1.62 -19.10 -17.39
CA MET A 265 -1.33 -17.81 -16.74
C MET A 265 -1.96 -17.75 -15.36
N ALA A 266 -1.42 -16.93 -14.47
CA ALA A 266 -2.01 -16.63 -13.17
C ALA A 266 -2.72 -15.27 -13.16
N ILE A 267 -3.79 -15.18 -12.39
CA ILE A 267 -4.47 -13.93 -12.04
C ILE A 267 -4.57 -13.88 -10.52
N ILE A 268 -3.98 -12.86 -9.90
CA ILE A 268 -3.90 -12.72 -8.45
C ILE A 268 -4.74 -11.52 -8.01
N TYR A 269 -5.70 -11.72 -7.11
CA TYR A 269 -6.36 -10.65 -6.36
C TYR A 269 -5.65 -10.47 -5.04
N SER A 270 -5.09 -9.28 -4.81
CA SER A 270 -4.32 -8.98 -3.60
C SER A 270 -5.18 -8.93 -2.34
N GLY A 271 -4.52 -8.88 -1.18
CA GLY A 271 -5.13 -8.43 0.07
C GLY A 271 -5.65 -6.99 -0.01
N ASP A 272 -6.33 -6.54 1.04
CA ASP A 272 -6.92 -5.20 1.15
C ASP A 272 -5.88 -4.06 1.18
N GLY A 273 -4.64 -4.38 1.53
CA GLY A 273 -3.50 -3.47 1.42
C GLY A 273 -3.01 -3.17 0.00
N GLY A 274 -3.58 -3.81 -1.03
CA GLY A 274 -3.15 -3.62 -2.43
C GLY A 274 -2.00 -4.54 -2.84
N TRP A 275 -1.38 -4.25 -4.01
CA TRP A 275 -0.36 -5.11 -4.63
C TRP A 275 1.02 -4.99 -3.95
N ARG A 276 1.16 -5.54 -2.74
CA ARG A 276 2.37 -5.46 -1.91
C ARG A 276 2.74 -6.79 -1.24
N ASP A 277 3.95 -6.84 -0.69
CA ASP A 277 4.51 -7.94 0.10
C ASP A 277 4.21 -9.34 -0.49
N LEU A 278 3.32 -10.11 0.17
CA LEU A 278 2.91 -11.46 -0.24
C LEU A 278 2.50 -11.54 -1.71
N ASP A 279 1.61 -10.65 -2.15
CA ASP A 279 1.02 -10.72 -3.49
C ASP A 279 2.06 -10.46 -4.58
N LYS A 280 2.92 -9.46 -4.34
CA LYS A 280 4.02 -9.09 -5.22
C LYS A 280 5.06 -10.21 -5.31
N ASP A 281 5.44 -10.79 -4.17
CA ASP A 281 6.44 -11.85 -4.11
C ASP A 281 5.94 -13.15 -4.72
N VAL A 282 4.71 -13.58 -4.40
CA VAL A 282 4.09 -14.76 -5.04
C VAL A 282 4.01 -14.55 -6.56
N GLY A 283 3.59 -13.37 -7.02
CA GLY A 283 3.60 -13.02 -8.44
C GLY A 283 5.00 -13.09 -9.07
N GLY A 284 6.01 -12.55 -8.39
CA GLY A 284 7.40 -12.57 -8.83
C GLY A 284 7.98 -13.99 -8.92
N PHE A 285 7.72 -14.85 -7.94
CA PHE A 285 8.15 -16.24 -7.97
C PHE A 285 7.44 -17.04 -9.08
N LEU A 286 6.14 -16.79 -9.32
CA LEU A 286 5.42 -17.38 -10.45
C LEU A 286 6.01 -16.95 -11.80
N GLN A 287 6.34 -15.66 -11.95
CA GLN A 287 7.00 -15.12 -13.13
C GLN A 287 8.36 -15.80 -13.37
N GLN A 288 9.17 -15.97 -12.32
CA GLN A 288 10.45 -16.68 -12.37
C GLN A 288 10.28 -18.15 -12.78
N ASP A 289 9.21 -18.81 -12.33
CA ASP A 289 8.86 -20.18 -12.72
C ASP A 289 8.27 -20.29 -14.15
N GLY A 290 8.11 -19.16 -14.85
CA GLY A 290 7.60 -19.09 -16.21
C GLY A 290 6.08 -19.14 -16.32
N VAL A 291 5.37 -18.74 -15.27
CA VAL A 291 3.92 -18.47 -15.30
C VAL A 291 3.74 -16.97 -15.45
N PRO A 292 3.27 -16.45 -16.60
CA PRO A 292 2.97 -15.03 -16.71
C PRO A 292 1.77 -14.70 -15.81
N THR A 293 1.82 -13.54 -15.16
CA THR A 293 0.90 -13.20 -14.06
C THR A 293 0.30 -11.82 -14.24
N ILE A 294 -1.00 -11.71 -13.97
CA ILE A 294 -1.69 -10.43 -13.76
C ILE A 294 -2.00 -10.29 -12.28
N GLY A 295 -1.52 -9.23 -11.65
CA GLY A 295 -1.93 -8.80 -10.32
C GLY A 295 -3.04 -7.77 -10.39
N ILE A 296 -4.10 -7.93 -9.62
CA ILE A 296 -5.11 -6.90 -9.35
C ILE A 296 -4.79 -6.29 -7.98
N ASP A 297 -4.57 -4.98 -7.97
CA ASP A 297 -4.46 -4.19 -6.74
C ASP A 297 -5.86 -3.99 -6.15
N SER A 298 -6.21 -4.81 -5.15
CA SER A 298 -7.53 -4.79 -4.52
C SER A 298 -7.83 -3.47 -3.82
N LEU A 299 -6.85 -2.79 -3.20
CA LEU A 299 -7.04 -1.47 -2.58
C LEU A 299 -7.60 -0.47 -3.58
N ARG A 300 -6.96 -0.38 -4.75
CA ARG A 300 -7.38 0.55 -5.81
C ARG A 300 -8.64 0.08 -6.51
N TYR A 301 -8.80 -1.22 -6.74
CA TYR A 301 -9.95 -1.76 -7.45
C TYR A 301 -11.24 -1.68 -6.63
N PHE A 302 -11.18 -1.98 -5.33
CA PHE A 302 -12.29 -1.94 -4.37
C PHE A 302 -12.30 -0.67 -3.51
N TRP A 303 -11.61 0.39 -3.96
CA TRP A 303 -11.68 1.69 -3.29
C TRP A 303 -13.14 2.19 -3.21
N SER A 304 -13.94 1.93 -4.24
CA SER A 304 -15.40 2.11 -4.18
C SER A 304 -16.09 0.77 -4.35
N GLU A 305 -17.28 0.64 -3.75
CA GLU A 305 -18.11 -0.58 -3.80
C GLU A 305 -18.25 -1.11 -5.24
N LYS A 306 -17.98 -2.42 -5.40
CA LYS A 306 -18.15 -3.15 -6.67
C LYS A 306 -19.31 -4.12 -6.59
N LYS A 307 -20.07 -4.23 -7.69
CA LYS A 307 -21.05 -5.31 -7.83
C LYS A 307 -20.34 -6.59 -8.22
N PRO A 308 -20.67 -7.75 -7.64
CA PRO A 308 -20.07 -9.04 -8.00
C PRO A 308 -20.07 -9.36 -9.50
N GLN A 309 -21.13 -8.93 -10.20
CA GLN A 309 -21.24 -9.10 -11.65
C GLN A 309 -20.18 -8.28 -12.42
N ASP A 310 -19.92 -7.04 -11.99
CA ASP A 310 -18.92 -6.16 -12.62
C ASP A 310 -17.51 -6.75 -12.44
N ILE A 311 -17.23 -7.34 -11.27
CA ILE A 311 -15.96 -8.05 -10.99
C ILE A 311 -15.78 -9.24 -11.94
N ALA A 312 -16.82 -10.04 -12.15
CA ALA A 312 -16.77 -11.19 -13.06
C ALA A 312 -16.58 -10.78 -14.52
N GLU A 313 -17.18 -9.66 -14.94
CA GLU A 313 -17.01 -9.09 -16.28
C GLU A 313 -15.59 -8.57 -16.50
N ASP A 314 -15.00 -7.88 -15.52
CA ASP A 314 -13.61 -7.46 -15.57
C ASP A 314 -12.64 -8.65 -15.59
N LEU A 315 -12.87 -9.68 -14.76
CA LEU A 315 -12.10 -10.91 -14.81
C LEU A 315 -12.19 -11.60 -16.18
N THR A 316 -13.37 -11.60 -16.80
CA THR A 316 -13.55 -12.11 -18.17
C THR A 316 -12.71 -11.32 -19.18
N ARG A 317 -12.68 -9.98 -19.07
CA ARG A 317 -11.86 -9.11 -19.94
C ARG A 317 -10.37 -9.39 -19.77
N ILE A 318 -9.89 -9.59 -18.54
CA ILE A 318 -8.49 -9.95 -18.24
C ILE A 318 -8.15 -11.31 -18.86
N ILE A 319 -8.96 -12.34 -18.61
CA ILE A 319 -8.78 -13.70 -19.15
C ILE A 319 -8.73 -13.68 -20.68
N ASP A 320 -9.66 -12.99 -21.34
CA ASP A 320 -9.74 -12.97 -22.80
C ASP A 320 -8.61 -12.15 -23.46
N THR A 321 -8.03 -11.18 -22.74
CA THR A 321 -6.91 -10.35 -23.22
C THR A 321 -5.60 -11.11 -23.11
N TYR A 322 -5.20 -11.46 -21.88
CA TYR A 322 -3.85 -11.94 -21.61
C TYR A 322 -3.61 -13.40 -22.00
N ARG A 323 -4.66 -14.25 -22.02
CA ARG A 323 -4.51 -15.61 -22.59
C ARG A 323 -4.16 -15.56 -24.07
N LYS A 324 -4.73 -14.62 -24.83
CA LYS A 324 -4.43 -14.48 -26.26
C LYS A 324 -3.03 -13.92 -26.46
N GLU A 325 -2.66 -12.94 -25.66
CA GLU A 325 -1.35 -12.30 -25.70
C GLU A 325 -0.22 -13.31 -25.42
N TRP A 326 -0.33 -14.04 -24.31
CA TRP A 326 0.67 -15.03 -23.90
C TRP A 326 0.48 -16.41 -24.52
N LYS A 327 -0.59 -16.62 -25.30
CA LYS A 327 -0.89 -17.86 -26.03
C LYS A 327 -1.01 -19.09 -25.13
N VAL A 328 -1.59 -18.90 -23.93
CA VAL A 328 -1.86 -19.97 -22.97
C VAL A 328 -3.36 -20.30 -22.93
N LYS A 329 -3.68 -21.54 -22.57
CA LYS A 329 -5.07 -22.02 -22.50
C LYS A 329 -5.66 -21.98 -21.10
N ASN A 330 -4.87 -22.19 -20.07
CA ASN A 330 -5.39 -22.36 -18.72
C ASN A 330 -5.19 -21.09 -17.89
N VAL A 331 -6.01 -20.96 -16.85
CA VAL A 331 -5.97 -19.88 -15.87
C VAL A 331 -5.83 -20.49 -14.49
N MET A 332 -4.95 -19.94 -13.69
CA MET A 332 -4.89 -20.14 -12.26
C MET A 332 -5.35 -18.85 -11.58
N LEU A 333 -6.42 -18.92 -10.78
CA LEU A 333 -6.86 -17.82 -9.94
C LEU A 333 -6.19 -17.95 -8.57
N ILE A 334 -5.68 -16.84 -8.04
CA ILE A 334 -5.11 -16.78 -6.69
C ILE A 334 -5.74 -15.57 -5.99
N GLY A 335 -6.18 -15.75 -4.75
CA GLY A 335 -6.66 -14.65 -3.92
C GLY A 335 -6.02 -14.73 -2.55
N TYR A 336 -5.57 -13.59 -2.03
CA TYR A 336 -5.07 -13.46 -0.66
C TYR A 336 -6.01 -12.61 0.19
N SER A 337 -6.34 -13.08 1.39
CA SER A 337 -7.18 -12.38 2.36
C SER A 337 -8.46 -11.86 1.71
N PHE A 338 -8.68 -10.55 1.66
CA PHE A 338 -9.77 -9.91 0.90
C PHE A 338 -9.98 -10.50 -0.52
N GLY A 339 -8.90 -10.69 -1.28
CA GLY A 339 -8.97 -11.29 -2.61
C GLY A 339 -9.42 -12.76 -2.60
N ALA A 340 -9.08 -13.51 -1.55
CA ALA A 340 -9.55 -14.88 -1.36
C ALA A 340 -11.07 -14.91 -1.12
N ASP A 341 -11.61 -13.94 -0.39
CA ASP A 341 -13.03 -13.87 -0.04
C ASP A 341 -13.90 -13.52 -1.26
N VAL A 342 -13.38 -12.69 -2.17
CA VAL A 342 -14.10 -12.23 -3.37
C VAL A 342 -14.11 -13.26 -4.52
N LEU A 343 -13.07 -14.10 -4.62
CA LEU A 343 -12.92 -15.00 -5.77
C LEU A 343 -14.04 -16.06 -5.93
N PRO A 344 -14.53 -16.73 -4.86
CA PRO A 344 -15.57 -17.75 -5.00
C PRO A 344 -16.87 -17.23 -5.64
N VAL A 345 -17.38 -16.09 -5.18
CA VAL A 345 -18.59 -15.48 -5.75
C VAL A 345 -18.32 -14.99 -7.18
N THR A 346 -17.17 -14.38 -7.43
CA THR A 346 -16.75 -13.91 -8.76
C THR A 346 -16.69 -15.06 -9.76
N PHE A 347 -16.09 -16.18 -9.38
CA PHE A 347 -16.00 -17.36 -10.23
C PHE A 347 -17.39 -17.92 -10.57
N ASN A 348 -18.31 -17.97 -9.60
CA ASN A 348 -19.67 -18.46 -9.83
C ASN A 348 -20.44 -17.63 -10.87
N LEU A 349 -20.09 -16.36 -11.05
CA LEU A 349 -20.71 -15.44 -12.02
C LEU A 349 -20.02 -15.43 -13.39
N LEU A 350 -18.86 -16.07 -13.54
CA LEU A 350 -18.19 -16.18 -14.84
C LEU A 350 -19.02 -16.94 -15.87
N PRO A 351 -18.90 -16.58 -17.17
CA PRO A 351 -19.41 -17.41 -18.26
C PRO A 351 -18.78 -18.81 -18.23
N ASP A 352 -19.53 -19.84 -18.63
CA ASP A 352 -19.05 -21.24 -18.62
C ASP A 352 -17.74 -21.43 -19.42
N LYS A 353 -17.59 -20.67 -20.50
CA LYS A 353 -16.37 -20.61 -21.31
C LYS A 353 -15.16 -20.24 -20.45
N ASP A 354 -15.29 -19.28 -19.55
CA ASP A 354 -14.20 -18.80 -18.71
C ASP A 354 -13.99 -19.68 -17.49
N LYS A 355 -15.07 -20.17 -16.87
CA LYS A 355 -15.00 -21.22 -15.83
C LYS A 355 -14.20 -22.44 -16.30
N SER A 356 -14.45 -22.89 -17.54
CA SER A 356 -13.77 -24.06 -18.11
C SER A 356 -12.26 -23.87 -18.34
N ARG A 357 -11.76 -22.63 -18.29
CA ARG A 357 -10.33 -22.31 -18.44
C ARG A 357 -9.61 -22.31 -17.10
N VAL A 358 -10.34 -22.15 -15.99
CA VAL A 358 -9.75 -22.13 -14.65
C VAL A 358 -9.45 -23.56 -14.22
N VAL A 359 -8.16 -23.88 -14.17
CA VAL A 359 -7.68 -25.22 -13.76
C VAL A 359 -7.34 -25.27 -12.28
N GLN A 360 -7.16 -24.12 -11.63
CA GLN A 360 -6.87 -24.00 -10.21
C GLN A 360 -7.38 -22.67 -9.67
N MET A 361 -7.90 -22.71 -8.44
CA MET A 361 -8.20 -21.57 -7.59
C MET A 361 -7.48 -21.77 -6.25
N SER A 362 -6.47 -20.95 -5.97
CA SER A 362 -5.73 -20.95 -4.70
C SER A 362 -6.21 -19.80 -3.82
N LEU A 363 -6.80 -20.14 -2.67
CA LEU A 363 -7.32 -19.18 -1.69
C LEU A 363 -6.37 -19.15 -0.48
N LEU A 364 -5.75 -18.02 -0.24
CA LEU A 364 -4.70 -17.83 0.76
C LEU A 364 -5.29 -17.01 1.92
N SER A 365 -5.32 -17.57 3.12
CA SER A 365 -5.92 -16.95 4.32
C SER A 365 -7.38 -16.50 4.10
N LEU A 366 -8.18 -17.42 3.54
CA LEU A 366 -9.62 -17.23 3.32
C LEU A 366 -10.34 -16.97 4.65
N SER A 367 -11.23 -15.97 4.69
CA SER A 367 -12.05 -15.64 5.85
C SER A 367 -13.49 -16.14 5.69
N HIS A 368 -14.32 -15.92 6.73
CA HIS A 368 -15.75 -16.22 6.72
C HIS A 368 -16.62 -15.05 6.23
N GLU A 369 -16.04 -13.92 5.82
CA GLU A 369 -16.79 -12.73 5.43
C GLU A 369 -16.24 -12.11 4.14
N VAL A 370 -17.11 -11.84 3.16
CA VAL A 370 -16.73 -11.06 1.97
C VAL A 370 -17.16 -9.60 2.10
N SER A 371 -16.24 -8.68 1.81
CA SER A 371 -16.55 -7.27 1.55
C SER A 371 -16.33 -6.95 0.06
N TYR A 372 -17.02 -5.93 -0.44
CA TYR A 372 -16.87 -5.43 -1.82
C TYR A 372 -16.38 -3.98 -1.88
N GLU A 373 -15.97 -3.45 -0.72
CA GLU A 373 -15.33 -2.15 -0.54
C GLU A 373 -14.31 -2.27 0.61
N ILE A 374 -13.14 -1.66 0.44
CA ILE A 374 -12.11 -1.66 1.49
C ILE A 374 -12.29 -0.45 2.40
N SER A 375 -12.68 -0.68 3.65
CA SER A 375 -12.67 0.34 4.70
C SER A 375 -11.33 0.33 5.41
N VAL A 376 -10.56 1.42 5.29
CA VAL A 376 -9.30 1.61 6.01
C VAL A 376 -9.58 2.31 7.33
N GLY A 377 -9.23 1.66 8.44
CA GLY A 377 -9.19 2.20 9.80
C GLY A 377 -10.47 2.84 10.34
N GLY A 378 -11.25 2.11 11.15
CA GLY A 378 -12.02 2.66 12.29
C GLY A 378 -13.07 3.77 12.05
N TRP A 379 -13.34 4.22 10.83
CA TRP A 379 -14.24 5.34 10.58
C TRP A 379 -15.72 4.89 10.55
N LEU A 380 -16.42 5.22 11.64
CA LEU A 380 -17.87 5.41 11.81
C LEU A 380 -18.81 4.64 10.86
N GLY A 381 -19.03 3.37 11.20
CA GLY A 381 -20.38 2.78 11.10
C GLY A 381 -20.79 2.20 9.75
N VAL A 382 -19.86 2.02 8.81
CA VAL A 382 -20.05 1.07 7.71
C VAL A 382 -19.15 -0.13 7.99
N SER A 383 -19.52 -0.94 8.98
CA SER A 383 -19.26 -2.36 8.84
C SER A 383 -19.98 -2.75 7.55
N GLY A 384 -19.23 -2.98 6.48
CA GLY A 384 -19.76 -3.75 5.36
C GLY A 384 -20.28 -5.02 6.00
N SER A 385 -21.60 -5.16 6.14
CA SER A 385 -22.15 -6.41 6.62
C SER A 385 -21.75 -7.43 5.57
N GLY A 386 -20.70 -8.21 5.83
CA GLY A 386 -20.32 -9.37 5.04
C GLY A 386 -21.48 -10.34 5.13
N ALA A 387 -22.51 -10.13 4.32
CA ALA A 387 -23.77 -10.85 4.45
C ALA A 387 -23.65 -12.29 3.92
N GLN A 388 -22.48 -12.66 3.41
CA GLN A 388 -22.23 -13.90 2.69
C GLN A 388 -20.86 -14.49 3.05
N ASP A 389 -20.88 -15.74 3.48
CA ASP A 389 -19.69 -16.53 3.77
C ASP A 389 -19.15 -17.16 2.47
N PRO A 390 -17.89 -16.88 2.07
CA PRO A 390 -17.26 -17.45 0.87
C PRO A 390 -17.31 -18.98 0.79
N VAL A 391 -17.35 -19.68 1.93
CA VAL A 391 -17.49 -21.15 2.01
C VAL A 391 -18.79 -21.63 1.35
N ASN A 392 -19.87 -20.85 1.42
CA ASN A 392 -21.14 -21.18 0.77
C ASN A 392 -21.07 -21.07 -0.75
N ASP A 393 -20.26 -20.14 -1.27
CA ASP A 393 -20.05 -20.01 -2.71
C ASP A 393 -19.11 -21.07 -3.25
N LEU A 394 -18.10 -21.47 -2.47
CA LEU A 394 -17.24 -22.61 -2.78
C LEU A 394 -18.02 -23.92 -2.93
N ALA A 395 -19.12 -24.10 -2.21
CA ALA A 395 -19.96 -25.30 -2.34
C ALA A 395 -20.60 -25.49 -3.74
N LYS A 396 -20.59 -24.44 -4.57
CA LYS A 396 -21.11 -24.45 -5.95
C LYS A 396 -20.01 -24.70 -7.00
N ILE A 397 -18.75 -24.76 -6.58
CA ILE A 397 -17.55 -24.89 -7.41
C ILE A 397 -17.07 -26.34 -7.38
N ASP A 398 -16.49 -26.85 -8.48
CA ASP A 398 -15.86 -28.18 -8.46
C ASP A 398 -14.70 -28.16 -7.44
N PRO A 399 -14.78 -28.93 -6.35
CA PRO A 399 -13.76 -28.89 -5.31
C PRO A 399 -12.38 -29.33 -5.82
N LYS A 400 -12.29 -30.04 -6.95
CA LYS A 400 -11.01 -30.48 -7.54
C LYS A 400 -10.13 -29.34 -8.00
N ILE A 401 -10.70 -28.18 -8.37
CA ILE A 401 -9.92 -27.02 -8.77
C ILE A 401 -9.49 -26.16 -7.57
N VAL A 402 -10.05 -26.40 -6.38
CA VAL A 402 -9.83 -25.55 -5.20
C VAL A 402 -8.63 -26.04 -4.38
N GLN A 403 -7.74 -25.10 -4.06
CA GLN A 403 -6.69 -25.21 -3.05
C GLN A 403 -6.92 -24.10 -2.02
N CYS A 404 -6.97 -24.43 -0.74
CA CYS A 404 -7.12 -23.46 0.35
C CYS A 404 -5.90 -23.58 1.28
N VAL A 405 -5.14 -22.50 1.41
CA VAL A 405 -3.92 -22.44 2.22
C VAL A 405 -4.14 -21.46 3.37
N TYR A 406 -3.76 -21.85 4.59
CA TYR A 406 -3.96 -21.01 5.78
C TYR A 406 -2.78 -21.15 6.75
N GLY A 407 -2.52 -20.09 7.51
CA GLY A 407 -1.61 -20.12 8.66
C GLY A 407 -2.23 -20.92 9.80
N THR A 408 -1.48 -21.80 10.46
CA THR A 408 -2.03 -22.60 11.58
C THR A 408 -2.37 -21.76 12.81
N ASP A 409 -1.81 -20.56 12.91
CA ASP A 409 -2.05 -19.60 13.98
C ASP A 409 -3.07 -18.51 13.57
N ASP A 410 -3.65 -18.61 12.36
CA ASP A 410 -4.71 -17.73 11.88
C ASP A 410 -6.08 -18.22 12.39
N GLU A 411 -6.64 -17.51 13.38
CA GLU A 411 -7.92 -17.86 14.01
C GLU A 411 -9.13 -17.58 13.12
N ASP A 412 -8.99 -16.71 12.12
CA ASP A 412 -10.07 -16.29 11.21
C ASP A 412 -10.14 -17.17 9.95
N ALA A 413 -9.19 -18.10 9.79
CA ALA A 413 -9.08 -18.95 8.61
C ALA A 413 -10.31 -19.87 8.43
N ALA A 414 -11.02 -19.71 7.32
CA ALA A 414 -12.16 -20.51 6.91
C ALA A 414 -11.77 -21.82 6.19
N CYS A 415 -10.51 -21.96 5.73
CA CYS A 415 -10.03 -23.15 5.02
C CYS A 415 -10.33 -24.49 5.72
N PRO A 416 -10.20 -24.64 7.06
CA PRO A 416 -10.55 -25.86 7.77
C PRO A 416 -12.01 -26.33 7.57
N ALA A 417 -12.95 -25.43 7.26
CA ALA A 417 -14.35 -25.77 6.99
C ALA A 417 -14.53 -26.63 5.71
N LEU A 418 -13.50 -26.71 4.87
CA LEU A 418 -13.53 -27.46 3.60
C LEU A 418 -13.05 -28.92 3.73
N LYS A 419 -12.64 -29.38 4.93
CA LYS A 419 -11.88 -30.64 5.16
C LYS A 419 -12.48 -31.93 4.61
N ASP A 420 -13.79 -31.95 4.38
CA ASP A 420 -14.52 -33.09 3.82
C ASP A 420 -15.25 -32.76 2.51
N LYS A 421 -14.91 -31.62 1.89
CA LYS A 421 -15.55 -31.12 0.66
C LYS A 421 -14.80 -31.50 -0.62
N GLY A 422 -13.66 -32.19 -0.50
CA GLY A 422 -12.83 -32.63 -1.63
C GLY A 422 -11.86 -31.57 -2.16
N ALA A 423 -11.81 -30.39 -1.54
CA ALA A 423 -10.81 -29.37 -1.80
C ALA A 423 -9.44 -29.78 -1.21
N GLU A 424 -8.36 -29.27 -1.80
CA GLU A 424 -7.02 -29.42 -1.24
C GLU A 424 -6.80 -28.38 -0.13
N ILE A 425 -6.48 -28.82 1.08
CA ILE A 425 -6.31 -27.93 2.24
C ILE A 425 -4.90 -28.08 2.78
N ILE A 426 -4.22 -26.96 2.95
CA ILE A 426 -2.82 -26.92 3.37
C ILE A 426 -2.69 -25.93 4.54
N GLY A 427 -2.41 -26.45 5.73
CA GLY A 427 -1.93 -25.62 6.84
C GLY A 427 -0.43 -25.40 6.72
N ILE A 428 0.01 -24.17 6.94
CA ILE A 428 1.42 -23.78 7.03
C ILE A 428 1.62 -23.14 8.39
N ASP A 429 2.74 -23.42 9.06
CA ASP A 429 3.08 -22.77 10.33
C ASP A 429 3.11 -21.24 10.13
N GLY A 430 2.63 -20.49 11.12
CA GLY A 430 2.55 -19.03 11.08
C GLY A 430 1.14 -18.45 11.08
N GLY A 431 1.07 -17.13 11.07
CA GLY A 431 -0.18 -16.36 11.10
C GLY A 431 -0.79 -16.05 9.74
N HIS A 432 -1.61 -15.00 9.68
CA HIS A 432 -2.33 -14.57 8.46
C HIS A 432 -1.42 -14.30 7.25
N HIS A 433 -0.19 -13.84 7.52
CA HIS A 433 0.85 -13.54 6.52
C HIS A 433 1.86 -14.69 6.30
N PHE A 434 1.61 -15.90 6.80
CA PHE A 434 2.45 -17.10 6.59
C PHE A 434 3.93 -16.95 6.98
N ASP A 435 4.22 -16.13 8.00
CA ASP A 435 5.57 -15.81 8.47
C ASP A 435 6.56 -15.40 7.36
N GLU A 436 6.04 -14.77 6.30
CA GLU A 436 6.80 -14.22 5.17
C GLU A 436 7.56 -15.25 4.30
N ASP A 437 7.31 -16.57 4.46
CA ASP A 437 7.89 -17.61 3.57
C ASP A 437 7.08 -17.77 2.27
N TYR A 438 7.02 -16.69 1.49
CA TYR A 438 6.26 -16.60 0.25
C TYR A 438 6.81 -17.48 -0.87
N GLU A 439 8.11 -17.83 -0.82
CA GLU A 439 8.72 -18.77 -1.77
C GLU A 439 8.20 -20.20 -1.51
N ALA A 440 8.15 -20.65 -0.26
CA ALA A 440 7.58 -21.96 0.07
C ALA A 440 6.08 -22.01 -0.23
N LEU A 441 5.35 -20.93 0.03
CA LEU A 441 3.95 -20.79 -0.35
C LEU A 441 3.76 -20.98 -1.87
N THR A 442 4.55 -20.27 -2.67
CA THR A 442 4.48 -20.34 -4.14
C THR A 442 4.80 -21.75 -4.66
N LYS A 443 5.81 -22.41 -4.09
CA LYS A 443 6.15 -23.79 -4.45
C LYS A 443 4.98 -24.76 -4.26
N ARG A 444 4.17 -24.58 -3.20
CA ARG A 444 2.96 -25.39 -2.95
C ARG A 444 1.86 -25.11 -3.98
N ILE A 445 1.65 -23.84 -4.32
CA ILE A 445 0.69 -23.43 -5.37
C ILE A 445 1.04 -24.08 -6.71
N VAL A 446 2.31 -23.97 -7.14
CA VAL A 446 2.82 -24.50 -8.41
C VAL A 446 2.82 -26.04 -8.42
N ALA A 447 3.15 -26.69 -7.31
CA ALA A 447 3.12 -28.15 -7.21
C ALA A 447 1.70 -28.69 -7.48
N SER A 448 0.69 -28.06 -6.91
CA SER A 448 -0.69 -28.46 -7.12
C SER A 448 -1.20 -28.14 -8.52
N LEU A 449 -0.73 -27.05 -9.13
CA LEU A 449 -1.02 -26.73 -10.54
C LEU A 449 -0.50 -27.82 -11.47
N LYS A 450 0.77 -28.23 -11.30
CA LYS A 450 1.40 -29.29 -12.10
C LYS A 450 0.62 -30.61 -11.99
N LYS A 451 0.14 -30.94 -10.78
CA LYS A 451 -0.69 -32.13 -10.55
C LYS A 451 -2.03 -32.05 -11.29
N ARG A 452 -2.68 -30.88 -11.32
CA ARG A 452 -3.96 -30.67 -12.01
C ARG A 452 -3.84 -30.67 -13.54
N LEU A 453 -2.75 -30.11 -14.09
CA LEU A 453 -2.47 -30.13 -15.53
C LEU A 453 -2.11 -31.52 -16.07
N SER A 454 -1.70 -32.44 -15.21
CA SER A 454 -1.31 -33.82 -15.58
C SER A 454 -2.47 -34.83 -15.60
N GLN A 455 -3.66 -34.41 -15.18
CA GLN A 455 -4.90 -35.21 -15.15
C GLN A 455 -5.75 -34.91 -16.38
#